data_AF-A0A1Q9NG66-F1
#
_entry.id   AF-A0A1Q9NG66-F1
#
_cell.length_a   1.000
_cell.length_b   1.000
_cell.length_c   1.000
_cell.angle_alpha   90.00
_cell.angle_beta   90.00
_cell.angle_gamma   90.00
#
_symmetry.space_group_name_H-M   'P 1'
#
loop_
_entity.id
_entity.type
_entity.pdbx_description
1 polymer ?
#
loop_
_entity_poly.entity_id
_entity_poly.type
_entity_poly.pdbx_seq_one_letter_code
_entity_poly.pdbx_strand_id
1 'polypeptide(L)'
;MKLAEKLDDLEEFKEQEIVTLCPGGGKSLVAVEIMNKAGFKDVKSLKGGIWLLEKKGYPTIKSEDSKIEKSESKTFEEKRNRNSRNLPLA
;
A
#
# COMPACT_ATOMS: atom_id res chain seq x y z
N MET A 1 4.14 0.74 -9.58
CA MET A 1 3.16 0.38 -8.53
C MET A 1 3.75 -0.76 -7.73
N LYS A 2 4.01 -0.56 -6.42
CA LYS A 2 4.81 -1.49 -5.59
C LYS A 2 4.02 -2.65 -4.95
N LEU A 3 2.72 -2.78 -5.29
CA LEU A 3 1.84 -3.79 -4.68
C LEU A 3 2.37 -5.23 -4.87
N ALA A 4 2.91 -5.53 -6.06
CA ALA A 4 3.41 -6.86 -6.38
C ALA A 4 4.56 -7.32 -5.47
N GLU A 5 5.35 -6.39 -4.92
CA GLU A 5 6.49 -6.68 -4.04
C GLU A 5 6.05 -7.02 -2.60
N LYS A 6 4.77 -6.82 -2.27
CA LYS A 6 4.23 -6.93 -0.91
C LYS A 6 3.02 -7.86 -0.80
N LEU A 7 2.85 -8.76 -1.77
CA LEU A 7 1.71 -9.67 -1.76
C LEU A 7 1.80 -10.74 -0.66
N ASP A 8 3.02 -11.06 -0.24
CA ASP A 8 3.29 -12.01 0.85
C ASP A 8 2.69 -11.52 2.18
N ASP A 9 2.71 -10.20 2.42
CA ASP A 9 2.10 -9.57 3.61
C ASP A 9 0.56 -9.73 3.63
N LEU A 10 -0.05 -10.11 2.51
CA LEU A 10 -1.50 -10.23 2.34
C LEU A 10 -1.96 -11.69 2.15
N GLU A 11 -1.05 -12.66 2.28
CA GLU A 11 -1.32 -14.05 1.93
C GLU A 11 -2.45 -14.69 2.76
N GLU A 12 -2.60 -14.29 4.02
CA GLU A 12 -3.68 -14.75 4.91
C GLU A 12 -5.09 -14.38 4.41
N PHE A 13 -5.18 -13.34 3.57
CA PHE A 13 -6.45 -12.83 3.02
C PHE A 13 -6.81 -13.43 1.66
N LYS A 14 -6.02 -14.37 1.13
CA LYS A 14 -6.25 -14.94 -0.23
C LYS A 14 -7.64 -15.53 -0.46
N GLU A 15 -8.24 -16.08 0.59
CA GLU A 15 -9.57 -16.72 0.57
C GLU A 15 -10.70 -15.73 0.94
N GLN A 16 -10.37 -14.50 1.35
CA GLN A 16 -11.34 -13.50 1.78
C GLN A 16 -11.71 -12.52 0.65
N GLU A 17 -12.84 -11.83 0.83
CA GLU A 17 -13.22 -10.72 -0.05
C GLU A 17 -12.30 -9.51 0.20
N ILE A 18 -11.68 -9.01 -0.87
CA ILE A 18 -10.82 -7.83 -0.84
C ILE A 18 -11.37 -6.77 -1.79
N VAL A 19 -11.67 -5.59 -1.26
CA VAL A 19 -12.11 -4.44 -2.05
C VAL A 19 -10.99 -3.40 -2.11
N THR A 20 -10.46 -3.19 -3.31
CA THR A 20 -9.39 -2.22 -3.57
C THR A 20 -9.95 -0.83 -3.86
N LEU A 21 -9.29 0.22 -3.33
CA LEU A 21 -9.74 1.61 -3.40
C LEU A 21 -8.60 2.57 -3.78
N CYS A 22 -8.91 3.55 -4.63
CA CYS A 22 -8.05 4.69 -4.95
C CYS A 22 -8.95 5.90 -5.31
N PRO A 23 -8.41 7.12 -5.52
CA PRO A 23 -9.25 8.30 -5.66
C PRO A 23 -10.33 8.23 -6.76
N GLY A 24 -9.95 7.80 -7.98
CA GLY A 24 -10.87 7.66 -9.12
C GLY A 24 -11.14 6.21 -9.59
N GLY A 25 -10.59 5.20 -8.92
CA GLY A 25 -10.79 3.78 -9.26
C GLY A 25 -9.80 3.15 -10.27
N GLY A 26 -9.07 3.94 -11.06
CA GLY A 26 -8.16 3.40 -12.08
C GLY A 26 -7.01 2.53 -11.54
N LYS A 27 -6.37 2.96 -10.44
CA LYS A 27 -5.27 2.18 -9.83
C LYS A 27 -5.78 0.93 -9.12
N SER A 28 -7.01 0.97 -8.60
CA SER A 28 -7.68 -0.18 -8.00
C SER A 28 -7.88 -1.31 -9.01
N LEU A 29 -8.19 -0.99 -10.27
CA LEU A 29 -8.30 -2.02 -11.32
C LEU A 29 -6.96 -2.74 -11.55
N VAL A 30 -5.86 -1.98 -11.61
CA VAL A 30 -4.52 -2.57 -11.73
C VAL A 30 -4.19 -3.43 -10.50
N ALA A 31 -4.65 -3.03 -9.31
CA ALA A 31 -4.45 -3.81 -8.09
C ALA A 31 -5.18 -5.16 -8.17
N VAL A 32 -6.45 -5.15 -8.60
CA VAL A 32 -7.24 -6.37 -8.83
C VAL A 32 -6.51 -7.31 -9.79
N GLU A 33 -5.99 -6.81 -10.90
CA GLU A 33 -5.25 -7.64 -11.86
C GLU A 33 -4.00 -8.29 -11.25
N ILE A 34 -3.24 -7.53 -10.46
CA ILE A 34 -2.03 -8.03 -9.78
C ILE A 34 -2.40 -9.10 -8.76
N MET A 35 -3.41 -8.85 -7.93
CA MET A 35 -3.82 -9.79 -6.87
C MET A 35 -4.47 -11.05 -7.45
N ASN A 36 -5.28 -10.94 -8.50
CA ASN A 36 -5.85 -12.11 -9.18
C ASN A 36 -4.75 -13.01 -9.77
N LYS A 37 -3.71 -12.41 -10.39
CA LYS A 37 -2.55 -13.16 -10.89
C LYS A 37 -1.76 -13.87 -9.78
N ALA A 38 -1.81 -13.33 -8.57
CA ALA A 38 -1.16 -13.91 -7.39
C ALA A 38 -2.03 -14.93 -6.63
N GLY A 39 -3.23 -15.23 -7.13
CA GLY A 39 -4.09 -16.30 -6.61
C GLY A 39 -5.09 -15.88 -5.54
N PHE A 40 -5.29 -14.58 -5.32
CA PHE A 40 -6.38 -14.10 -4.49
C PHE A 40 -7.73 -14.42 -5.14
N LYS A 41 -8.67 -14.98 -4.37
CA LYS A 41 -9.89 -15.60 -4.89
C LYS A 41 -11.00 -14.59 -5.18
N ASP A 42 -11.16 -13.59 -4.34
CA ASP A 42 -12.23 -12.60 -4.44
C ASP A 42 -11.70 -11.18 -4.28
N VAL A 43 -11.22 -10.59 -5.38
CA VAL A 43 -10.71 -9.21 -5.40
C VAL A 43 -11.56 -8.34 -6.31
N LYS A 44 -12.09 -7.25 -5.75
CA LYS A 44 -12.98 -6.31 -6.42
C LYS A 44 -12.40 -4.89 -6.40
N SER A 45 -12.78 -4.07 -7.37
CA SER A 45 -12.43 -2.65 -7.42
C SER A 45 -13.65 -1.80 -7.11
N LEU A 46 -13.52 -0.85 -6.17
CA LEU A 46 -14.62 0.08 -5.91
C LEU A 46 -14.77 1.05 -7.08
N LYS A 47 -15.88 0.92 -7.81
CA LYS A 47 -16.22 1.78 -8.95
C LYS A 47 -16.22 3.25 -8.54
N GLY A 48 -15.49 4.08 -9.28
CA GLY A 48 -15.43 5.53 -9.08
C GLY A 48 -14.62 5.99 -7.86
N GLY A 49 -14.02 5.06 -7.11
CA GLY A 49 -13.08 5.39 -6.04
C GLY A 49 -13.69 6.18 -4.89
N ILE A 50 -12.82 6.88 -4.14
CA ILE A 50 -13.27 7.74 -3.03
C ILE A 50 -14.15 8.89 -3.52
N TRP A 51 -13.89 9.42 -4.73
CA TRP A 51 -14.65 10.55 -5.27
C TRP A 51 -16.12 10.21 -5.50
N LEU A 52 -16.42 9.00 -5.99
CA LEU A 52 -17.80 8.56 -6.12
C LEU A 52 -18.42 8.24 -4.77
N LEU A 53 -17.64 7.72 -3.82
CA LEU A 53 -18.09 7.43 -2.46
C LEU A 53 -18.52 8.73 -1.75
N GLU A 54 -17.70 9.78 -1.83
CA GLU A 54 -18.01 11.13 -1.33
C GLU A 54 -19.22 11.72 -2.04
N LYS A 55 -19.28 11.64 -3.37
CA LYS A 55 -20.43 12.14 -4.16
C LYS A 55 -21.75 11.46 -3.78
N LYS A 56 -21.71 10.20 -3.36
CA LYS A 56 -22.89 9.46 -2.89
C LYS A 56 -23.25 9.77 -1.42
N GLY A 57 -22.45 10.57 -0.72
CA GLY A 57 -22.73 10.98 0.66
C GLY A 57 -22.39 9.93 1.71
N TYR A 58 -21.53 8.96 1.40
CA TYR A 58 -21.04 8.02 2.42
C TYR A 58 -20.05 8.70 3.37
N PRO A 59 -19.99 8.29 4.65
CA PRO A 59 -19.05 8.86 5.61
C PRO A 59 -17.60 8.57 5.21
N THR A 60 -16.76 9.60 5.22
CA THR A 60 -15.31 9.50 5.01
C THR A 60 -14.56 10.14 6.17
N ILE A 61 -13.37 9.63 6.47
CA ILE A 61 -12.48 10.19 7.50
C ILE A 61 -11.31 10.83 6.77
N LYS A 62 -11.09 12.12 7.01
CA LYS A 62 -9.86 12.81 6.61
C LYS A 62 -8.85 12.65 7.74
N SER A 63 -7.63 12.27 7.41
CA SER A 63 -6.56 11.99 8.37
C SER A 63 -5.89 13.25 8.91
N GLU A 64 -6.63 14.34 9.16
CA GLU A 64 -6.05 15.63 9.53
C GLU A 64 -5.68 15.75 11.01
N ASP A 65 -6.11 14.84 11.91
CA ASP A 65 -5.65 14.83 13.31
C ASP A 65 -5.76 13.43 13.95
N SER A 66 -4.80 12.54 13.68
CA SER A 66 -4.62 11.37 14.55
C SER A 66 -3.14 11.04 14.70
N LYS A 67 -2.65 11.19 15.93
CA LYS A 67 -1.44 10.51 16.41
C LYS A 67 -1.71 9.01 16.34
N ILE A 68 -1.56 8.41 15.16
CA ILE A 68 -1.39 6.98 15.04
C ILE A 68 0.02 6.72 15.54
N GLU A 69 0.13 6.13 16.73
CA GLU A 69 1.40 5.61 17.22
C GLU A 69 2.00 4.73 16.13
N LYS A 70 3.14 5.18 15.60
CA LYS A 70 3.98 4.39 14.71
C LYS A 70 4.47 3.20 15.53
N SER A 71 3.75 2.09 15.51
CA SER A 71 4.28 0.79 15.90
C SER A 71 5.30 0.38 14.83
N GLU A 72 6.52 0.88 15.01
CA GLU A 72 7.81 0.40 14.52
C GLU A 72 7.82 -0.41 13.21
N SER A 73 7.75 0.26 12.08
CA SER A 73 8.50 -0.21 10.89
C SER A 73 9.95 0.23 11.06
N LYS A 74 10.76 -0.56 11.78
CA LYS A 74 12.21 -0.30 11.91
C LYS A 74 12.83 -0.26 10.51
N THR A 75 13.32 0.92 10.16
CA THR A 75 13.93 1.28 8.89
C THR A 75 15.21 0.47 8.68
N PHE A 76 15.24 -0.39 7.65
CA PHE A 76 16.42 -1.14 7.20
C PHE A 76 17.41 -0.27 6.39
N GLU A 77 17.46 1.03 6.67
CA GLU A 77 18.26 2.00 5.91
C GLU A 77 19.33 2.65 6.79
N GLU A 78 19.94 1.85 7.68
CA GLU A 78 21.00 2.29 8.59
C GLU A 78 22.21 1.34 8.60
N LYS A 79 22.53 0.74 7.45
CA LYS A 79 23.78 -0.04 7.24
C LYS A 79 24.47 0.21 5.89
N ARG A 80 24.33 1.42 5.33
CA ARG A 80 25.01 1.82 4.07
C ARG A 80 25.85 3.09 4.14
N ASN A 81 26.34 3.50 5.31
CA ASN A 81 27.47 4.43 5.34
C ASN A 81 28.26 4.39 6.65
N ARG A 82 28.84 3.23 6.97
CA ARG A 82 30.02 3.18 7.83
C ARG A 82 31.05 2.28 7.16
N ASN A 83 32.27 2.80 7.07
CA ASN A 83 33.48 2.22 6.51
C ASN A 83 33.54 2.19 4.98
N SER A 84 34.40 2.96 4.32
CA SER A 84 35.84 2.95 4.59
C SER A 84 36.60 4.05 3.84
N ARG A 85 37.57 4.62 4.54
CA ARG A 85 38.86 5.16 4.06
C ARG A 85 38.91 6.62 3.60
N ASN A 86 39.21 7.48 4.58
CA ASN A 86 40.15 8.58 4.44
C ASN A 86 41.44 8.11 3.75
N LEU A 87 41.90 8.86 2.76
CA LEU A 87 43.27 8.79 2.25
C LEU A 87 43.91 10.17 2.51
N PRO A 88 45.05 10.27 3.21
CA PRO A 88 45.69 11.55 3.45
C PRO A 88 46.33 12.08 2.16
N LEU A 89 46.10 13.38 1.88
CA LEU A 89 46.92 14.13 0.92
C LEU A 89 48.26 14.42 1.60
N ALA A 90 49.33 13.84 1.06
CA ALA A 90 50.72 14.22 1.29
C ALA A 90 51.28 14.80 -0.02
#